data_AF-F5RN02-F1
#
_entry.id   AF-F5RN02-F1
#
_cell.length_a   1.000
_cell.length_b   1.000
_cell.length_c   1.000
_cell.angle_alpha   90.00
_cell.angle_beta   90.00
_cell.angle_gamma   90.00
#
_symmetry.space_group_name_H-M   'P 1'
#
loop_
_entity.id
_entity.type
_entity.pdbx_description
1 polymer ?
#
loop_
_entity_poly.entity_id
_entity_poly.type
_entity_poly.pdbx_seq_one_letter_code
_entity_poly.pdbx_strand_id
1 'polypeptide(L)' 'MHGVMGLAAAIRAGIKNSKVVESQAQRGRIQNGRVHIGERSYPFRAAVDCNTAEGSFVWVQISKGGTAVIVGA' A
#
# COMPACT_ATOMS: atom_id res chain seq x y z
N MET A 1 29.27 -12.20 -23.78
CA MET A 1 28.12 -12.71 -22.99
C MET A 1 28.65 -13.31 -21.70
N HIS A 2 28.48 -12.65 -20.55
CA HIS A 2 28.91 -13.17 -19.25
C HIS A 2 27.71 -13.84 -18.56
N GLY A 3 27.45 -15.12 -18.87
CA GLY A 3 26.22 -15.82 -18.48
C GLY A 3 25.85 -15.68 -16.98
N VAL A 4 26.83 -15.81 -16.08
CA VAL A 4 26.61 -15.69 -14.63
C VAL A 4 26.37 -14.24 -14.19
N MET A 5 27.06 -13.26 -14.79
CA MET A 5 26.86 -11.84 -14.46
C MET A 5 25.55 -11.29 -15.03
N GLY A 6 25.13 -11.78 -16.20
CA GLY A 6 23.83 -11.49 -16.80
C GLY A 6 22.68 -12.06 -15.96
N LEU A 7 22.81 -13.29 -15.46
CA LEU A 7 21.83 -13.89 -14.56
C LEU A 7 21.78 -13.17 -13.22
N ALA A 8 22.93 -12.87 -12.60
CA ALA A 8 22.96 -12.12 -11.35
C ALA A 8 22.38 -10.69 -11.52
N ALA A 9 22.62 -10.05 -12.66
CA ALA A 9 22.00 -8.76 -12.99
C ALA A 9 20.50 -8.89 -13.23
N ALA A 10 20.04 -9.94 -13.92
CA ALA A 10 18.62 -10.22 -14.15
C ALA A 10 17.89 -10.56 -12.83
N ILE A 11 18.52 -11.33 -11.94
CA ILE A 11 18.00 -11.61 -10.59
C ILE A 11 17.97 -10.33 -9.75
N ARG A 12 19.04 -9.51 -9.75
CA ARG A 12 19.05 -8.23 -9.05
C ARG A 12 18.04 -7.22 -9.61
N ALA A 13 17.84 -7.20 -10.92
CA ALA A 13 16.82 -6.39 -11.58
C ALA A 13 15.42 -6.91 -11.27
N GLY A 14 15.22 -8.23 -11.25
CA GLY A 14 14.01 -8.89 -10.79
C GLY A 14 13.69 -8.55 -9.34
N ILE A 15 14.67 -8.59 -8.43
CA ILE A 15 14.53 -8.20 -7.01
C ILE A 15 14.28 -6.69 -6.85
N LYS A 16 14.93 -5.85 -7.68
CA LYS A 16 14.66 -4.40 -7.72
C LYS A 16 13.27 -4.09 -8.30
N ASN A 17 12.78 -4.89 -9.24
CA ASN A 17 11.47 -4.73 -9.88
C ASN A 17 10.34 -5.45 -9.11
N SER A 18 10.65 -6.42 -8.25
CA SER A 18 9.76 -6.91 -7.20
C SER A 18 9.75 -5.98 -5.98
N LYS A 19 10.50 -4.86 -6.05
CA LYS A 19 10.03 -3.59 -5.50
C LYS A 19 9.02 -2.89 -6.43
N VAL A 20 8.12 -3.65 -7.06
CA VAL A 20 6.70 -3.35 -6.79
C VAL A 20 6.64 -3.48 -5.29
N VAL A 21 6.93 -2.37 -4.62
CA VAL A 21 6.65 -2.23 -3.21
C VAL A 21 5.18 -2.54 -3.16
N GLU A 22 4.81 -3.79 -2.84
CA GLU A 22 3.57 -4.08 -2.16
C GLU A 22 3.59 -3.03 -1.07
N SER A 23 2.85 -1.94 -1.32
CA SER A 23 2.88 -0.77 -0.47
C SER A 23 2.40 -1.33 0.85
N GLN A 24 3.37 -1.54 1.75
CA GLN A 24 3.15 -2.31 2.97
C GLN A 24 1.91 -1.74 3.59
N ALA A 25 0.90 -2.58 3.82
CA ALA A 25 -0.38 -2.12 4.30
C ALA A 25 -0.12 -1.31 5.58
N GLN A 26 -0.48 -0.04 5.55
CA GLN A 26 -0.31 0.86 6.66
C GLN A 26 -1.60 0.83 7.47
N ARG A 27 -1.49 0.86 8.79
CA ARG A 27 -2.65 1.00 9.66
C ARG A 27 -3.09 2.46 9.69
N GLY A 28 -4.37 2.70 9.40
CA GLY A 28 -5.00 4.01 9.48
C GLY A 28 -6.23 4.00 10.37
N ARG A 29 -6.70 5.20 10.75
CA ARG A 29 -7.98 5.40 11.45
C ARG A 29 -8.92 6.21 10.58
N ILE A 30 -10.18 5.78 10.48
CA ILE A 30 -11.21 6.59 9.83
C ILE A 30 -11.62 7.71 10.78
N GLN A 31 -11.40 8.95 10.33
CA GLN A 31 -11.83 10.16 11.03
C GLN A 31 -12.32 11.25 10.08
N ASN A 32 -13.50 11.82 10.33
CA ASN A 32 -14.14 12.85 9.51
C ASN A 32 -14.26 12.44 8.03
N GLY A 33 -14.61 11.18 7.75
CA GLY A 33 -14.76 10.67 6.39
C GLY A 33 -13.46 10.50 5.60
N ARG A 34 -12.30 10.51 6.28
CA ARG A 34 -10.96 10.34 5.70
C ARG A 34 -10.18 9.30 6.49
N VAL A 35 -9.14 8.71 5.88
CA VAL A 35 -8.19 7.85 6.60
C VAL A 35 -7.02 8.70 7.06
N HIS A 36 -6.72 8.66 8.36
CA HIS A 36 -5.58 9.34 8.97
C HIS A 36 -4.46 8.35 9.27
N ILE A 37 -3.24 8.72 8.88
CA ILE A 37 -2.00 7.99 9.16
C ILE A 37 -1.02 8.99 9.74
N GLY A 38 -0.80 8.92 11.06
CA GLY A 38 -0.12 9.99 11.80
C GLY A 38 -0.89 11.32 11.63
N GLU A 39 -0.19 12.37 11.21
CA GLU A 39 -0.76 13.71 11.00
C GLU A 39 -1.36 13.92 9.60
N ARG A 40 -1.22 12.93 8.69
CA ARG A 40 -1.66 13.05 7.30
C ARG A 40 -3.04 12.44 7.10
N SER A 41 -3.88 13.08 6.30
CA SER A 41 -5.24 12.60 5.98
C SER A 41 -5.47 12.38 4.48
N TYR A 42 -6.11 11.27 4.14
CA TYR A 42 -6.30 10.82 2.75
C TYR A 42 -7.77 10.52 2.45
N PRO A 43 -8.27 10.87 1.25
CA PRO A 43 -9.54 10.31 0.80
C PRO A 43 -9.36 8.80 0.62
N PHE A 44 -10.43 8.02 0.83
CA PHE A 44 -10.33 6.57 0.74
C PHE A 44 -11.40 5.93 -0.12
N ARG A 45 -11.11 4.71 -0.57
CA ARG A 45 -12.05 3.81 -1.23
C ARG A 45 -11.92 2.42 -0.61
N ALA A 46 -13.04 1.80 -0.25
CA ALA A 46 -13.07 0.40 0.18
C ALA A 46 -12.84 -0.53 -1.02
N ALA A 47 -11.94 -1.50 -0.90
CA ALA A 47 -11.72 -2.52 -1.94
C ALA A 47 -12.52 -3.81 -1.69
N VAL A 48 -13.00 -4.01 -0.46
CA VAL A 48 -13.79 -5.18 0.00
C VAL A 48 -14.92 -4.69 0.93
N ASP A 49 -15.94 -5.52 1.16
CA ASP A 49 -16.97 -5.25 2.19
C ASP A 49 -16.30 -5.22 3.57
N CYS A 50 -15.95 -4.02 4.03
CA CYS A 50 -15.30 -3.78 5.31
C CYS A 50 -16.07 -2.69 6.07
N ASN A 51 -16.14 -2.82 7.39
CA ASN A 51 -16.81 -1.81 8.22
C ASN A 51 -16.01 -0.50 8.22
N THR A 52 -16.50 0.50 7.50
CA THR A 52 -15.88 1.83 7.39
C THR A 52 -16.48 2.85 8.35
N ALA A 53 -17.11 2.41 9.44
CA ALA A 53 -17.62 3.30 10.47
C ALA A 53 -16.50 4.18 11.07
N GLU A 54 -16.89 5.38 11.48
CA GLU A 54 -16.00 6.33 12.15
C GLU A 54 -15.36 5.69 13.40
N GLY A 55 -14.05 5.85 13.56
CA GLY A 55 -13.31 5.27 14.69
C GLY A 55 -12.83 3.83 14.48
N SER A 56 -13.22 3.15 13.41
CA SER A 56 -12.66 1.84 13.04
C SER A 56 -11.17 1.93 12.67
N PHE A 57 -10.42 0.91 13.05
CA PHE A 57 -9.07 0.68 12.55
C PHE A 57 -9.13 -0.14 11.27
N VAL A 58 -8.30 0.20 10.30
CA VAL A 58 -8.26 -0.47 9.00
C VAL A 58 -6.84 -0.62 8.47
N TRP A 59 -6.64 -1.62 7.62
CA TRP A 59 -5.44 -1.80 6.83
C TRP A 59 -5.62 -1.15 5.46
N VAL A 60 -4.71 -0.22 5.12
CA VAL A 60 -4.78 0.55 3.88
C VAL A 60 -3.51 0.48 3.07
N GLN A 61 -3.66 0.43 1.76
CA GLN A 61 -2.59 0.64 0.80
C GLN A 61 -2.70 2.05 0.21
N ILE A 62 -1.60 2.81 0.20
CA ILE A 62 -1.61 4.15 -0.41
C ILE A 62 -1.29 4.02 -1.89
N SER A 63 -2.22 4.46 -2.74
CA SER A 63 -2.01 4.47 -4.18
C SER A 63 -0.98 5.55 -4.57
N LYS A 64 -0.41 5.42 -5.77
CA LYS A 64 0.52 6.43 -6.31
C LYS A 64 -0.09 7.84 -6.42
N GLY A 65 -1.42 7.94 -6.49
CA GLY A 65 -2.17 9.20 -6.53
C GLY A 65 -2.59 9.74 -5.15
N GLY A 66 -2.14 9.14 -4.05
CA GLY A 66 -2.46 9.61 -2.69
C GLY A 66 -3.86 9.24 -2.20
N THR A 67 -4.51 8.23 -2.80
CA THR A 67 -5.77 7.66 -2.29
C THR A 67 -5.46 6.48 -1.39
N ALA A 68 -6.08 6.42 -0.21
CA ALA A 68 -6.00 5.25 0.65
C ALA A 68 -7.00 4.18 0.19
N VAL A 69 -6.53 2.98 -0.12
CA VAL A 69 -7.36 1.85 -0.52
C VAL A 69 -7.47 0.90 0.66
N ILE A 70 -8.67 0.70 1.20
CA ILE A 70 -8.88 -0.23 2.32
C ILE A 70 -8.84 -1.66 1.79
N VAL A 71 -7.88 -2.43 2.29
CA VAL A 71 -7.65 -3.84 1.92
C VAL A 71 -8.06 -4.81 3.04
N GLY A 72 -8.44 -4.28 4.21
CA GLY A 72 -8.98 -5.04 5.35
C GLY A 72 -9.37 -4.12 6.50
N ALA A 73 -10.20 -4.61 7.42
CA ALA A 73 -10.58 -3.95 8.67
C ALA A 73 -10.16 -4.82 9.87
#